data_AF-A0A3M1LRT0-F1
#
_entry.id   AF-A0A3M1LRT0-F1
#
_cell.length_a   1.000
_cell.length_b   1.000
_cell.length_c   1.000
_cell.angle_alpha   90.00
_cell.angle_beta   90.00
_cell.angle_gamma   90.00
#
_symmetry.space_group_name_H-M   'P 1'
#
loop_
_entity.id
_entity.type
_entity.pdbx_description
1 polymer ?
#
loop_
_entity_poly.entity_id
_entity_poly.type
_entity_poly.pdbx_seq_one_letter_code
_entity_poly.pdbx_strand_id
1 'polypeptide(L)'
;MADEILLERLADYAATQQDTEIDPRRRAMLARVMPAMKERAKTLAELFDMAGFILKDRPIEPDEKAARQLSEEALETLSRLTVRLRHASWNTTDLEAETRAFAEAEGLKLGRVAQPLRAALTGRTVSPPVFDVMATLGREECLARIADAVGRAA
;
A
#
# COMPACT_ATOMS: atom_id res chain seq x y z
N MET A 1 17.22 -19.24 -2.22
CA MET A 1 16.58 -19.46 -0.91
C MET A 1 15.11 -19.73 -1.17
N ALA A 2 14.51 -20.73 -0.53
CA ALA A 2 13.08 -20.98 -0.66
C ALA A 2 12.28 -19.84 -0.01
N ASP A 3 11.09 -19.54 -0.54
CA ASP A 3 10.28 -18.41 -0.08
C ASP A 3 9.84 -18.58 1.39
N GLU A 4 9.63 -19.83 1.84
CA GLU A 4 9.33 -20.17 3.23
C GLU A 4 10.45 -19.74 4.19
N ILE A 5 11.71 -20.01 3.85
CA ILE A 5 12.87 -19.64 4.67
C ILE A 5 12.99 -18.10 4.75
N LEU A 6 12.69 -17.41 3.65
CA LEU A 6 12.77 -15.96 3.61
C LEU A 6 11.63 -15.30 4.40
N LEU A 7 10.44 -15.89 4.39
CA LEU A 7 9.31 -15.48 5.23
C LEU A 7 9.61 -15.65 6.72
N GLU A 8 10.21 -16.78 7.12
CA GLU A 8 10.64 -16.99 8.51
C GLU A 8 11.66 -15.94 8.94
N ARG A 9 12.70 -15.72 8.13
CA ARG A 9 13.71 -14.68 8.42
C ARG A 9 13.12 -13.28 8.50
N LEU A 10 12.13 -12.98 7.67
CA LEU A 10 11.44 -11.69 7.69
C LEU A 10 10.59 -11.55 8.95
N ALA A 11 9.96 -12.62 9.42
CA ALA A 11 9.21 -12.64 10.68
C ALA A 11 10.12 -12.41 11.89
N ASP A 12 11.26 -13.12 11.96
CA ASP A 12 12.25 -12.93 13.02
C ASP A 12 12.81 -11.49 13.00
N TYR A 13 13.06 -10.95 11.81
CA TYR A 13 13.52 -9.58 11.65
C TYR A 13 12.46 -8.55 12.09
N ALA A 14 11.19 -8.79 11.76
CA ALA A 14 10.08 -7.92 12.19
C ALA A 14 9.92 -7.90 13.72
N ALA A 15 9.98 -9.06 14.36
CA ALA A 15 9.89 -9.18 15.81
C ALA A 15 11.03 -8.45 16.52
N THR A 16 12.25 -8.53 15.98
CA THR A 16 13.42 -7.86 16.59
C THR A 16 13.47 -6.35 16.35
N GLN A 17 12.98 -5.85 15.21
CA GLN A 17 13.08 -4.43 14.86
C GLN A 17 11.88 -3.58 15.30
N GLN A 18 10.67 -4.15 15.32
CA GLN A 18 9.43 -3.39 15.53
C GLN A 18 8.49 -3.98 16.59
N ASP A 19 8.86 -5.08 17.25
CA ASP A 19 7.98 -5.81 18.17
C ASP A 19 6.63 -6.20 17.50
N THR A 20 6.68 -6.42 16.18
CA THR A 20 5.50 -6.69 15.37
C THR A 20 5.34 -8.19 15.15
N GLU A 21 4.27 -8.77 15.67
CA GLU A 21 3.88 -10.13 15.34
C GLU A 21 3.29 -10.22 13.92
N ILE A 22 3.75 -11.22 13.15
CA ILE A 22 3.20 -11.51 11.83
C ILE A 22 2.09 -12.54 11.99
N ASP A 23 0.85 -12.06 12.12
CA ASP A 23 -0.34 -12.89 12.14
C ASP A 23 -0.53 -13.70 10.83
N PRO A 24 -1.42 -14.72 10.80
CA PRO A 24 -1.65 -15.54 9.61
C PRO A 24 -2.08 -14.75 8.36
N ARG A 25 -2.82 -13.64 8.52
CA ARG A 25 -3.25 -12.78 7.40
C ARG A 25 -2.05 -12.05 6.81
N ARG A 26 -1.23 -11.40 7.63
CA ARG A 26 0.02 -10.74 7.21
C ARG A 26 0.98 -11.74 6.58
N ARG A 27 1.12 -12.94 7.16
CA ARG A 27 1.96 -14.02 6.60
C ARG A 27 1.50 -14.43 5.20
N ALA A 28 0.19 -14.59 4.99
CA ALA A 28 -0.36 -14.92 3.67
C ALA A 28 -0.11 -13.80 2.63
N MET A 29 -0.25 -12.53 3.04
CA MET A 29 0.04 -11.38 2.18
C MET A 29 1.51 -11.34 1.79
N LEU A 30 2.42 -11.51 2.75
CA LEU A 30 3.86 -11.56 2.52
C LEU A 30 4.24 -12.72 1.59
N ALA A 31 3.66 -13.91 1.79
CA ALA A 31 3.91 -15.06 0.93
C ALA A 31 3.52 -14.79 -0.53
N ARG A 32 2.40 -14.09 -0.75
CA ARG A 32 1.92 -13.75 -2.10
C ARG A 32 2.87 -12.78 -2.82
N VAL A 33 3.49 -11.84 -2.12
CA VAL A 33 4.39 -10.84 -2.73
C VAL A 33 5.86 -11.21 -2.69
N MET A 34 6.23 -12.22 -1.91
CA MET A 34 7.62 -12.65 -1.73
C MET A 34 8.36 -12.87 -3.05
N PRO A 35 7.77 -13.51 -4.10
CA PRO A 35 8.46 -13.70 -5.37
C PRO A 35 8.86 -12.39 -6.07
N ALA A 36 7.99 -11.38 -6.05
CA ALA A 36 8.28 -10.09 -6.66
C ALA A 36 9.25 -9.25 -5.80
N MET A 37 9.18 -9.41 -4.48
CA MET A 37 10.04 -8.68 -3.56
C MET A 37 11.47 -9.21 -3.53
N LYS A 38 11.66 -10.53 -3.54
CA LYS A 38 12.99 -11.17 -3.55
C LYS A 38 13.79 -10.88 -4.83
N GLU A 39 13.12 -10.58 -5.94
CA GLU A 39 13.76 -10.15 -7.19
C GLU A 39 14.34 -8.73 -7.10
N ARG A 40 13.79 -7.89 -6.21
CA ARG A 40 14.16 -6.48 -6.08
C ARG A 40 15.04 -6.20 -4.87
N ALA A 41 14.85 -6.92 -3.76
CA ALA A 41 15.61 -6.77 -2.54
C ALA A 41 16.94 -7.54 -2.59
N LYS A 42 18.03 -6.86 -2.27
CA LYS A 42 19.38 -7.44 -2.14
C LYS A 42 19.72 -7.81 -0.71
N THR A 43 19.00 -7.25 0.26
CA THR A 43 19.20 -7.49 1.69
C THR A 43 17.87 -7.78 2.40
N LEU A 44 17.94 -8.40 3.58
CA LEU A 44 16.75 -8.64 4.41
C LEU A 44 16.13 -7.32 4.90
N ALA A 45 16.96 -6.29 5.14
CA ALA A 45 16.51 -4.95 5.50
C ALA A 45 15.70 -4.31 4.36
N GLU A 46 16.20 -4.38 3.12
CA GLU A 46 15.45 -3.90 1.95
C GLU A 46 14.12 -4.65 1.77
N LEU A 47 14.12 -5.97 2.00
CA LEU A 47 12.91 -6.78 1.94
C LEU A 47 11.90 -6.35 3.01
N PHE A 48 12.37 -6.08 4.23
CA PHE A 48 11.56 -5.58 5.33
C PHE A 48 10.98 -4.19 5.04
N ASP A 49 11.79 -3.27 4.52
CA ASP A 49 11.33 -1.94 4.13
C ASP A 49 10.26 -2.02 3.03
N MET A 50 10.46 -2.90 2.05
CA MET A 50 9.47 -3.15 1.00
C MET A 50 8.18 -3.76 1.54
N ALA A 51 8.26 -4.60 2.59
CA ALA A 51 7.12 -5.27 3.23
C ALA A 51 6.41 -4.36 4.24
N GLY A 52 7.04 -3.26 4.67
CA GLY A 52 6.59 -2.46 5.79
C GLY A 52 5.13 -2.02 5.70
N PHE A 53 4.59 -1.80 4.50
CA PHE A 53 3.17 -1.45 4.33
C PHE A 53 2.20 -2.56 4.74
N ILE A 54 2.59 -3.83 4.68
CA ILE A 54 1.79 -4.99 5.12
C ILE A 54 1.78 -5.07 6.65
N LEU A 55 2.88 -4.67 7.28
CA LEU A 55 3.10 -4.76 8.72
C LEU A 55 2.53 -3.58 9.51
N LYS A 56 2.10 -2.50 8.84
CA LYS A 56 1.50 -1.35 9.51
C LYS A 56 0.05 -1.60 9.91
N ASP A 57 -0.24 -1.27 11.16
CA ASP A 57 -1.60 -1.15 11.67
C ASP A 57 -2.27 0.15 11.24
N ARG A 58 -3.60 0.10 11.20
CA ARG A 58 -4.45 1.26 10.92
C ARG A 58 -4.75 2.01 12.23
N PRO A 59 -4.85 3.36 12.21
CA PRO A 59 -4.68 4.23 11.05
C PRO A 59 -3.20 4.36 10.63
N ILE A 60 -2.97 4.54 9.33
CA ILE A 60 -1.61 4.68 8.80
C ILE A 60 -1.08 6.07 9.14
N GLU A 61 -0.06 6.12 9.99
CA GLU A 61 0.66 7.37 10.26
C GLU A 61 1.63 7.67 9.10
N PRO A 62 1.42 8.81 8.38
CA PRO A 62 2.32 9.23 7.32
C PRO A 62 3.56 9.91 7.91
N ASP A 63 4.72 9.68 7.29
CA ASP A 63 5.87 10.52 7.56
C ASP A 63 5.67 11.94 7.01
N GLU A 64 6.57 12.86 7.37
CA GLU A 64 6.47 14.28 6.98
C GLU A 64 6.35 14.46 5.45
N LYS A 65 7.04 13.64 4.65
CA LYS A 65 6.98 13.74 3.19
C LYS A 65 5.66 13.20 2.64
N ALA A 66 5.16 12.10 3.21
CA ALA A 66 3.88 11.50 2.85
C ALA A 66 2.71 12.39 3.25
N ALA A 67 2.76 13.02 4.43
CA ALA A 67 1.76 13.96 4.91
C ALA A 67 1.58 15.14 3.94
N ARG A 68 2.67 15.63 3.34
CA ARG A 68 2.63 16.67 2.30
C ARG A 68 1.93 16.23 1.00
N GLN A 69 1.74 14.93 0.76
CA GLN A 69 0.95 14.42 -0.36
C GLN A 69 -0.55 14.33 -0.03
N LEU A 70 -0.94 14.50 1.24
CA LEU A 70 -2.31 14.39 1.72
C LEU A 70 -2.93 15.78 1.98
N SER A 71 -2.82 16.68 1.01
CA SER A 71 -3.53 17.97 1.07
C SER A 71 -5.05 17.76 1.01
N GLU A 72 -5.82 18.77 1.40
CA GLU A 72 -7.29 18.74 1.34
C GLU A 72 -7.80 18.35 -0.06
N GLU A 73 -7.31 19.00 -1.12
CA GLU A 73 -7.62 18.66 -2.52
C GLU A 73 -7.30 17.19 -2.87
N ALA A 74 -6.18 16.68 -2.35
CA ALA A 74 -5.77 15.30 -2.59
C ALA A 74 -6.69 14.31 -1.87
N LEU A 75 -7.08 14.60 -0.62
CA LEU A 75 -8.02 13.81 0.15
C LEU A 75 -9.42 13.79 -0.49
N GLU A 76 -9.89 14.92 -1.00
CA GLU A 76 -11.13 15.00 -1.78
C GLU A 76 -11.05 14.15 -3.06
N THR A 77 -9.93 14.23 -3.78
CA THR A 77 -9.66 13.43 -4.97
C THR A 77 -9.68 11.94 -4.65
N LEU A 78 -9.03 11.52 -3.56
CA LEU A 78 -9.07 10.13 -3.09
C LEU A 78 -10.48 9.69 -2.69
N SER A 79 -11.28 10.58 -2.08
CA SER A 79 -12.67 10.29 -1.75
C SER A 79 -13.50 10.00 -2.99
N ARG A 80 -13.34 10.78 -4.06
CA ARG A 80 -14.02 10.54 -5.36
C ARG A 80 -13.52 9.27 -6.04
N LEU A 81 -12.20 9.03 -6.06
CA LEU A 81 -11.62 7.80 -6.59
C LEU A 81 -12.16 6.55 -5.87
N THR A 82 -12.35 6.62 -4.56
CA THR A 82 -12.86 5.50 -3.72
C THR A 82 -14.21 5.00 -4.21
N VAL A 83 -15.08 5.87 -4.74
CA VAL A 83 -16.38 5.47 -5.30
C VAL A 83 -16.18 4.52 -6.49
N ARG A 84 -15.22 4.82 -7.37
CA ARG A 84 -14.89 3.99 -8.53
C ARG A 84 -14.23 2.67 -8.14
N LEU A 85 -13.25 2.72 -7.22
CA LEU A 85 -12.51 1.55 -6.77
C LEU A 85 -13.38 0.48 -6.08
N ARG A 86 -14.56 0.85 -5.55
CA ARG A 86 -15.52 -0.11 -4.98
C ARG A 86 -16.08 -1.08 -6.01
N HIS A 87 -16.07 -0.73 -7.29
CA HIS A 87 -16.62 -1.54 -8.38
C HIS A 87 -15.55 -2.11 -9.31
N ALA A 88 -14.28 -1.77 -9.08
CA ALA A 88 -13.17 -2.25 -9.87
C ALA A 88 -12.79 -3.71 -9.54
N SER A 89 -12.15 -4.37 -10.50
CA SER A 89 -11.41 -5.61 -10.29
C SER A 89 -10.13 -5.35 -9.50
N TRP A 90 -9.85 -6.20 -8.51
CA TRP A 90 -8.71 -6.02 -7.59
C TRP A 90 -7.44 -6.76 -8.05
N ASN A 91 -6.95 -6.37 -9.22
CA ASN A 91 -5.63 -6.73 -9.72
C ASN A 91 -4.89 -5.47 -10.19
N THR A 92 -3.55 -5.53 -10.26
CA THR A 92 -2.70 -4.37 -10.58
C THR A 92 -3.13 -3.65 -11.86
N THR A 93 -3.38 -4.39 -12.94
CA THR A 93 -3.69 -3.83 -14.26
C THR A 93 -5.00 -3.06 -14.26
N ASP A 94 -6.06 -3.64 -13.71
CA ASP A 94 -7.38 -3.01 -13.69
C ASP A 94 -7.42 -1.82 -12.73
N LEU A 95 -6.72 -1.90 -11.59
CA LEU A 95 -6.60 -0.78 -10.65
C LEU A 95 -5.84 0.41 -11.24
N GLU A 96 -4.77 0.14 -12.00
CA GLU A 96 -4.05 1.19 -12.72
C GLU A 96 -4.93 1.83 -13.80
N ALA A 97 -5.59 1.00 -14.62
CA ALA A 97 -6.46 1.47 -15.70
C ALA A 97 -7.61 2.34 -15.16
N GLU A 98 -8.25 1.90 -14.07
CA GLU A 98 -9.35 2.64 -13.44
C GLU A 98 -8.86 3.97 -12.85
N THR A 99 -7.70 3.97 -12.19
CA THR A 99 -7.12 5.19 -11.61
C THR A 99 -6.68 6.17 -12.70
N ARG A 100 -6.17 5.67 -13.83
CA ARG A 100 -5.80 6.47 -15.00
C ARG A 100 -7.01 7.10 -15.67
N ALA A 101 -8.05 6.31 -15.93
CA ALA A 101 -9.31 6.81 -16.48
C ALA A 101 -9.98 7.83 -15.55
N PHE A 102 -9.86 7.65 -14.23
CA PHE A 102 -10.30 8.65 -13.26
C PHE A 102 -9.47 9.95 -13.34
N ALA A 103 -8.15 9.85 -13.36
CA ALA A 103 -7.29 11.02 -13.47
C ALA A 103 -7.59 11.83 -14.75
N GLU A 104 -7.77 11.15 -15.88
CA GLU A 104 -8.13 11.77 -17.15
C GLU A 104 -9.49 12.48 -17.09
N ALA A 105 -10.51 11.85 -16.49
CA ALA A 105 -11.84 12.44 -16.32
C ALA A 105 -11.85 13.69 -15.43
N GLU A 106 -10.94 13.76 -14.45
CA GLU A 106 -10.76 14.91 -13.55
C GLU A 106 -9.79 15.96 -14.13
N GLY A 107 -9.23 15.75 -15.32
CA GLY A 107 -8.22 16.64 -15.91
C GLY A 107 -6.86 16.62 -15.18
N LEU A 108 -6.58 15.56 -14.43
CA LEU A 108 -5.38 15.38 -13.63
C LEU A 108 -4.37 14.45 -14.31
N LYS A 109 -3.08 14.67 -14.03
CA LYS A 109 -2.04 13.68 -14.35
C LYS A 109 -2.13 12.51 -13.36
N LEU A 110 -1.90 11.28 -13.81
CA LEU A 110 -1.91 10.08 -12.95
C LEU A 110 -1.09 10.24 -11.67
N GLY A 111 0.09 10.87 -11.75
CA GLY A 111 0.96 11.11 -10.60
C GLY A 111 0.32 11.96 -9.49
N ARG A 112 -0.62 12.86 -9.82
CA ARG A 112 -1.37 13.67 -8.84
C ARG A 112 -2.38 12.84 -8.04
N VAL A 113 -2.78 11.67 -8.55
CA VAL A 113 -3.67 10.74 -7.86
C VAL A 113 -2.86 9.62 -7.18
N ALA A 114 -1.87 9.07 -7.88
CA ALA A 114 -1.07 7.95 -7.42
C ALA A 114 -0.17 8.28 -6.21
N GLN A 115 0.35 9.51 -6.10
CA GLN A 115 1.21 9.91 -4.96
C GLN A 115 0.42 10.04 -3.65
N PRO A 116 -0.73 10.76 -3.59
CA PRO A 116 -1.60 10.73 -2.42
C PRO A 116 -2.09 9.33 -2.07
N LEU A 117 -2.45 8.53 -3.08
CA LEU A 117 -2.88 7.15 -2.87
C LEU A 117 -1.77 6.32 -2.19
N ARG A 118 -0.53 6.44 -2.66
CA ARG A 118 0.63 5.79 -2.03
C ARG A 118 0.80 6.25 -0.58
N ALA A 119 0.73 7.56 -0.33
CA ALA A 119 0.86 8.13 1.00
C ALA A 119 -0.22 7.61 1.95
N ALA A 120 -1.49 7.56 1.53
CA ALA A 120 -2.59 7.05 2.33
C ALA A 120 -2.44 5.54 2.65
N LEU A 121 -1.96 4.75 1.68
CA LEU A 121 -1.85 3.29 1.85
C LEU A 121 -0.60 2.86 2.62
N THR A 122 0.49 3.61 2.55
CA THR A 122 1.81 3.18 3.07
C THR A 122 2.38 4.12 4.13
N GLY A 123 1.89 5.35 4.21
CA GLY A 123 2.47 6.41 5.02
C GLY A 123 3.83 6.88 4.52
N ARG A 124 4.22 6.53 3.28
CA ARG A 124 5.52 6.81 2.67
C ARG A 124 5.34 7.38 1.26
N THR A 125 6.34 8.09 0.75
CA THR A 125 6.38 8.54 -0.66
C THR A 125 7.11 7.57 -1.59
N VAL A 126 7.83 6.61 -1.03
CA VAL A 126 8.52 5.52 -1.73
C VAL A 126 7.98 4.19 -1.24
N SER A 127 7.64 3.33 -2.17
CA SER A 127 7.09 1.99 -1.96
C SER A 127 7.32 1.16 -3.23
N PRO A 128 7.00 -0.14 -3.24
CA PRO A 128 6.68 -0.82 -4.49
C PRO A 128 5.60 -0.06 -5.30
N PRO A 129 5.40 -0.36 -6.59
CA PRO A 129 4.36 0.28 -7.40
C PRO A 129 3.02 0.29 -6.67
N VAL A 130 2.35 1.44 -6.62
CA VAL A 130 1.18 1.62 -5.72
C VAL A 130 0.03 0.68 -6.08
N PHE A 131 -0.13 0.31 -7.35
CA PHE A 131 -1.15 -0.63 -7.78
C PHE A 131 -0.84 -2.08 -7.38
N ASP A 132 0.45 -2.45 -7.29
CA ASP A 132 0.87 -3.72 -6.69
C ASP A 132 0.58 -3.72 -5.18
N VAL A 133 0.85 -2.61 -4.51
CA VAL A 133 0.50 -2.42 -3.09
C VAL A 133 -1.01 -2.60 -2.89
N MET A 134 -1.84 -2.02 -3.74
CA MET A 134 -3.29 -2.20 -3.67
C MET A 134 -3.71 -3.65 -3.88
N ALA A 135 -3.23 -4.31 -4.94
CA ALA A 135 -3.54 -5.70 -5.22
C ALA A 135 -3.10 -6.64 -4.09
N THR A 136 -2.04 -6.29 -3.38
CA THR A 136 -1.52 -7.01 -2.20
C THR A 136 -2.39 -6.81 -0.97
N LEU A 137 -2.71 -5.54 -0.64
CA LEU A 137 -3.52 -5.19 0.52
C LEU A 137 -4.96 -5.71 0.37
N GLY A 138 -5.46 -5.73 -0.85
CA GLY A 138 -6.82 -6.11 -1.14
C GLY A 138 -7.82 -4.99 -0.83
N ARG A 139 -9.07 -5.22 -1.25
CA ARG A 139 -10.09 -4.19 -1.32
C ARG A 139 -10.40 -3.53 0.01
N GLU A 140 -10.73 -4.35 0.99
CA GLU A 140 -11.22 -3.88 2.28
C GLU A 140 -10.16 -3.04 2.99
N GLU A 141 -8.93 -3.53 3.04
CA GLU A 141 -7.81 -2.84 3.69
C GLU A 141 -7.49 -1.50 3.01
N CYS A 142 -7.41 -1.47 1.69
CA CYS A 142 -7.11 -0.23 0.96
C CYS A 142 -8.21 0.81 1.14
N LEU A 143 -9.48 0.43 0.97
CA LEU A 143 -10.59 1.38 1.11
C LEU A 143 -10.66 1.92 2.55
N ALA A 144 -10.35 1.08 3.54
CA ALA A 144 -10.37 1.48 4.93
C ALA A 144 -9.18 2.38 5.30
N ARG A 145 -7.97 2.14 4.77
CA ARG A 145 -6.83 3.07 4.90
C ARG A 145 -7.11 4.42 4.25
N ILE A 146 -7.76 4.43 3.08
CA ILE A 146 -8.17 5.68 2.43
C ILE A 146 -9.22 6.40 3.28
N ALA A 147 -10.19 5.67 3.86
CA ALA A 147 -11.20 6.23 4.77
C ALA A 147 -10.56 6.91 5.98
N ASP A 148 -9.61 6.24 6.64
CA ASP A 148 -8.86 6.80 7.76
C ASP A 148 -8.14 8.10 7.35
N ALA A 149 -7.47 8.10 6.19
CA ALA A 149 -6.74 9.27 5.68
C ALA A 149 -7.65 10.46 5.34
N VAL A 150 -8.86 10.22 4.83
CA VAL A 150 -9.84 11.28 4.53
C VAL A 150 -10.62 11.74 5.77
N GLY A 151 -10.30 11.23 6.97
CA GLY A 151 -10.98 11.59 8.21
C GLY A 151 -12.41 11.08 8.29
N ARG A 152 -12.76 10.03 7.53
CA ARG A 152 -14.06 9.35 7.63
C ARG A 152 -13.85 8.12 8.51
N ALA A 153 -14.41 8.15 9.72
CA ALA A 153 -14.47 6.95 10.55
C ALA A 153 -15.15 5.82 9.75
N ALA A 154 -14.45 4.70 9.60
CA ALA A 154 -14.97 3.47 8.99
C ALA A 154 -16.06 2.85 9.87
#